data_AF-A0A959ILF2-F1
#
_entry.id   AF-A0A959ILF2-F1
#
_cell.length_a   1.000
_cell.length_b   1.000
_cell.length_c   1.000
_cell.angle_alpha   90.00
_cell.angle_beta   90.00
_cell.angle_gamma   90.00
#
_symmetry.space_group_name_H-M   'P 1'
#
loop_
_entity.id
_entity.type
_entity.pdbx_description
1 polymer ?
#
loop_
_entity_poly.entity_id
_entity_poly.type
_entity_poly.pdbx_seq_one_letter_code
_entity_poly.pdbx_strand_id
1 'polypeptide(L)' 'VREGDRYLAFLATKESGSDIEEWMFTPVEVIPGTTQDNWVSVRLVQEIPEDAQFALNNAYYLLAEMKKGEAEHSH' A
#
# COMPACT_ATOMS: atom_id res chain seq x y z
N VAL A 1 6.27 -0.60 -3.56
CA VAL A 1 7.11 0.62 -3.69
C VAL A 1 8.27 0.52 -2.69
N ARG A 2 9.42 1.15 -2.94
CA ARG A 2 10.55 1.18 -1.99
C ARG A 2 10.62 2.55 -1.33
N GLU A 3 10.67 2.59 -0.01
CA GLU A 3 10.93 3.79 0.78
C GLU A 3 12.16 3.56 1.67
N GLY A 4 13.28 4.19 1.32
CA GLY A 4 14.56 3.91 1.98
C GLY A 4 14.93 2.43 1.85
N ASP A 5 15.00 1.71 2.96
CA ASP A 5 15.25 0.26 3.00
C ASP A 5 13.99 -0.60 3.12
N ARG A 6 12.82 0.04 3.24
CA ARG A 6 11.54 -0.64 3.42
C ARG A 6 10.86 -0.86 2.07
N TYR A 7 10.17 -1.99 1.94
CA TYR A 7 9.29 -2.27 0.81
C TYR A 7 7.85 -2.23 1.31
N LEU A 8 7.03 -1.44 0.63
CA LEU A 8 5.63 -1.24 0.97
C LEU A 8 4.72 -1.75 -0.15
N ALA A 9 3.66 -2.44 0.26
CA ALA A 9 2.47 -2.67 -0.55
C ALA A 9 1.32 -1.83 0.04
N PHE A 10 0.30 -1.52 -0.76
CA PHE A 10 -0.85 -0.76 -0.28
C PHE A 10 -2.09 -1.63 -0.31
N LEU A 11 -2.67 -1.86 0.86
CA LEU A 11 -3.99 -2.44 1.00
C LEU A 11 -5.03 -1.43 0.56
N ALA A 12 -5.97 -1.88 -0.25
CA ALA A 12 -7.12 -1.10 -0.70
C ALA A 12 -8.37 -1.63 0.00
N THR A 13 -9.01 -0.79 0.80
CA THR A 13 -10.27 -1.13 1.48
C THR A 13 -11.32 -0.11 1.10
N LYS A 14 -12.50 -0.62 0.74
CA LYS A 14 -13.66 0.22 0.45
C LYS A 14 -14.28 0.71 1.76
N GLU A 15 -14.41 2.01 1.93
CA GLU A 15 -15.13 2.55 3.08
C GLU A 15 -16.63 2.24 2.91
N SER A 16 -17.23 1.64 3.94
CA SER A 16 -18.65 1.32 3.95
C SER A 16 -19.36 2.34 4.83
N GLY A 17 -20.36 3.03 4.28
CA GLY A 17 -21.19 3.99 5.03
C GLY A 17 -21.23 5.41 4.44
N SER A 18 -20.46 5.68 3.40
CA SER A 18 -20.51 6.95 2.66
C SER A 18 -21.48 6.88 1.47
N ASP A 19 -22.15 7.99 1.16
CA ASP A 19 -22.99 8.16 -0.03
C ASP A 19 -22.18 8.16 -1.34
N ILE A 20 -20.85 8.22 -1.24
CA ILE A 20 -19.90 8.17 -2.34
C ILE A 20 -18.93 7.00 -2.17
N GLU A 21 -18.40 6.52 -3.29
CA GLU A 21 -17.45 5.41 -3.28
C GLU A 21 -16.07 5.89 -2.83
N GLU A 22 -15.73 5.61 -1.56
CA GLU A 22 -14.45 5.99 -0.98
C GLU A 22 -13.54 4.79 -0.79
N TRP A 23 -12.27 4.98 -1.14
CA TRP A 23 -11.23 3.96 -1.03
C TRP A 23 -10.15 4.45 -0.08
N MET A 24 -9.85 3.64 0.93
CA MET A 24 -8.72 3.84 1.82
C MET A 24 -7.53 3.00 1.37
N PHE A 25 -6.36 3.62 1.40
CA PHE A 25 -5.10 2.97 1.07
C PHE A 25 -4.20 2.93 2.31
N THR A 26 -3.91 1.73 2.79
CA THR A 26 -3.05 1.55 3.98
C THR A 26 -1.73 0.90 3.57
N PRO A 27 -0.58 1.55 3.82
CA PRO A 27 0.73 0.96 3.55
C PRO A 27 0.98 -0.20 4.53
N VAL A 28 1.39 -1.33 3.98
CA VAL A 28 1.87 -2.49 4.73
C VAL A 28 3.29 -2.82 4.30
N GLU A 29 4.13 -3.14 5.26
CA GLU A 29 5.47 -3.59 4.98
C GLU A 29 5.44 -5.00 4.39
N VAL A 30 6.31 -5.25 3.42
CA VAL A 30 6.48 -6.56 2.80
C VAL A 30 7.96 -6.87 2.66
N ILE A 31 8.31 -8.16 2.69
CA ILE A 31 9.68 -8.62 2.46
C ILE A 31 9.73 -9.23 1.05
N PRO A 32 10.47 -8.61 0.10
CA PRO A 32 10.63 -9.19 -1.23
C PRO A 32 11.50 -10.45 -1.17
N GLY A 33 11.11 -11.46 -1.94
CA GLY A 33 11.81 -12.72 -2.12
C GLY A 33 12.41 -12.85 -3.52
N THR A 34 12.28 -14.04 -4.10
CA THR A 34 12.76 -14.35 -5.44
C THR A 34 11.99 -13.57 -6.52
N THR A 35 12.72 -13.13 -7.53
CA THR A 35 12.19 -12.51 -8.75
C THR A 35 12.27 -13.48 -9.91
N GLN A 36 11.21 -13.61 -10.71
CA GLN A 36 11.15 -14.44 -11.91
C GLN A 36 10.19 -13.81 -12.92
N ASP A 37 10.60 -13.70 -14.19
CA ASP A 37 9.77 -13.21 -15.30
C ASP A 37 8.95 -11.94 -14.98
N ASN A 38 9.63 -10.91 -14.46
CA ASN A 38 9.04 -9.63 -14.02
C ASN A 38 8.14 -9.68 -12.78
N TRP A 39 7.97 -10.84 -12.15
CA TRP A 39 7.28 -11.01 -10.88
C TRP A 39 8.26 -11.08 -9.72
N VAL A 40 7.89 -10.51 -8.58
CA VAL A 40 8.61 -10.65 -7.32
C VAL A 40 7.69 -11.32 -6.31
N SER A 41 8.17 -12.39 -5.69
CA SER A 41 7.47 -12.97 -4.53
C SER A 41 7.57 -12.02 -3.36
N VAL A 42 6.48 -11.86 -2.61
CA VAL A 42 6.43 -11.02 -1.42
C VAL A 42 5.95 -11.83 -0.23
N ARG A 43 6.63 -11.66 0.90
CA ARG A 43 6.18 -12.20 2.18
C ARG A 43 5.56 -11.07 2.99
N LEU A 44 4.35 -11.31 3.48
CA LEU A 44 3.65 -10.40 4.37
C LEU A 44 4.25 -10.54 5.77
N VAL A 45 4.55 -9.41 6.42
CA VAL A 45 5.15 -9.39 7.78
C VAL A 45 4.07 -9.53 8.86
N GLN A 46 2.82 -9.26 8.50
CA GLN A 46 1.63 -9.38 9.34
C GLN A 46 0.58 -10.24 8.63
N GLU A 47 -0.32 -10.85 9.41
CA GLU A 47 -1.50 -11.50 8.86
C GLU A 47 -2.41 -10.48 8.19
N ILE A 48 -2.84 -10.79 6.97
CA ILE A 48 -3.73 -9.97 6.16
C ILE A 48 -4.87 -10.89 5.71
N PRO A 49 -6.13 -10.40 5.68
CA PRO A 49 -7.26 -11.19 5.19
C PRO A 49 -7.00 -11.77 3.80
N GLU A 50 -7.46 -13.00 3.55
CA GLU A 50 -7.25 -13.67 2.26
C GLU A 50 -7.93 -12.95 1.09
N ASP A 51 -8.99 -12.19 1.37
CA ASP A 51 -9.75 -11.37 0.43
C ASP A 51 -9.24 -9.93 0.31
N ALA A 52 -8.13 -9.62 0.97
CA ALA A 52 -7.55 -8.29 0.93
C ALA A 52 -7.09 -7.91 -0.47
N GLN A 53 -7.45 -6.70 -0.88
CA GLN A 53 -7.08 -6.16 -2.19
C GLN A 53 -5.83 -5.30 -2.06
N PHE A 54 -4.94 -5.41 -3.03
CA PHE A 54 -3.73 -4.60 -3.11
C PHE A 54 -3.76 -3.70 -4.34
N ALA A 55 -3.31 -2.46 -4.18
CA ALA A 55 -3.11 -1.56 -5.31
C ALA A 55 -1.86 -1.98 -6.12
N LEU A 56 -2.07 -2.52 -7.32
CA LEU A 56 -0.99 -3.02 -8.18
C LEU A 56 -0.36 -1.95 -9.08
N ASN A 57 -1.13 -0.91 -9.42
CA ASN A 57 -0.69 0.14 -10.33
C ASN A 57 -0.55 1.47 -9.61
N ASN A 58 0.40 2.30 -10.04
CA ASN A 58 0.52 3.70 -9.60
C ASN A 58 0.75 3.90 -8.08
N ALA A 59 1.24 2.89 -7.36
CA ALA A 59 1.55 2.96 -5.92
C ALA A 59 2.56 4.07 -5.54
N TYR A 60 3.33 4.58 -6.50
CA TYR A 60 4.18 5.76 -6.31
C TYR A 60 3.39 7.03 -6.01
N TYR A 61 2.22 7.22 -6.64
CA TYR A 61 1.35 8.37 -6.37
C TYR A 61 0.72 8.30 -4.98
N LEU A 62 0.32 7.10 -4.53
CA LEU A 62 -0.18 6.88 -3.17
C LEU A 62 0.88 7.29 -2.13
N LEU A 63 2.13 6.86 -2.34
CA LEU A 63 3.24 7.24 -1.45
C LEU A 63 3.49 8.76 -1.44
N ALA A 64 3.39 9.43 -2.59
CA ALA A 64 3.58 10.87 -2.70
C ALA A 64 2.48 11.66 -1.98
N GLU A 65 1.21 11.25 -2.12
CA GLU A 65 0.07 11.90 -1.47
C GLU A 65 0.11 11.72 0.06
N MET A 66 0.51 10.54 0.54
CA MET A 66 0.70 10.30 1.97
C MET A 66 1.76 11.23 2.58
N LYS A 67 2.89 11.39 1.91
CA LYS A 67 3.96 12.29 2.36
C LYS A 67 3.54 13.75 2.40
N LYS A 68 2.64 14.16 1.49
CA LYS A 68 2.07 15.50 1.50
C LYS A 68 1.15 15.68 2.71
N GLY A 69 0.24 14.73 2.97
CA GLY A 69 -0.65 14.77 4.14
C GLY A 69 0.09 14.75 5.48
N GLU A 70 1.18 13.98 5.61
CA GLU A 70 2.04 13.99 6.81
C GLU A 70 2.72 15.34 7.04
N ALA A 71 3.13 16.02 5.96
CA ALA A 71 3.72 17.36 6.04
C ALA A 71 2.70 18.45 6.43
N GLU A 72 1.41 18.21 6.16
CA GLU A 72 0.32 19.14 6.51
C GLU A 72 -0.08 19.08 8.00
N HIS A 73 0.26 18.01 8.72
CA HIS A 73 0.05 17.88 10.18
C HIS A 73 1.17 18.50 11.04
N SER A 74 2.13 19.20 10.42
CA SER A 74 3.30 19.76 11.12
C SER A 74 3.22 21.28 11.33
N HIS A 75 2.01 21.85 11.44
CA HIS A 75 1.75 23.26 11.75
C HIS A 75 0.99 23.45 13.06
#